data_AF-A0A846NCS4-F1
#
_entry.id   AF-A0A846NCS4-F1
#
_cell.length_a   1.000
_cell.length_b   1.000
_cell.length_c   1.000
_cell.angle_alpha   90.00
_cell.angle_beta   90.00
_cell.angle_gamma   90.00
#
_symmetry.space_group_name_H-M   'P 1'
#
loop_
_entity.id
_entity.type
_entity.pdbx_description
1 polymer ?
#
loop_
_entity_poly.entity_id
_entity_poly.type
_entity_poly.pdbx_seq_one_letter_code
_entity_poly.pdbx_strand_id
1 'polypeptide(L)'
;MGIIGRGTWYDKTASELIERERKLGRSLDLIRTEMGIGISGIPHIGHLGDAARSYAVTLALREQGYGSELIAFADDEDGLRAVPAGLPKSLEKYLGYPVRDIPDPYSCHESFA
;
A
#
# COMPACT_ATOMS: atom_id res chain seq x y z
N MET A 1 -29.87 14.38 -4.10
CA MET A 1 -28.66 13.82 -3.46
C MET A 1 -27.74 15.00 -3.14
N GLY A 2 -27.39 15.21 -1.88
CA GLY A 2 -26.42 16.27 -1.51
C GLY A 2 -25.00 15.92 -1.96
N ILE A 3 -24.10 16.91 -1.98
CA ILE A 3 -22.67 16.67 -2.18
C ILE A 3 -22.11 16.01 -0.92
N ILE A 4 -21.39 14.90 -1.07
CA ILE A 4 -20.69 14.22 0.03
C ILE A 4 -19.25 14.71 0.03
N GLY A 5 -18.76 15.21 1.17
CA GLY A 5 -17.41 15.75 1.29
C GLY A 5 -17.15 16.85 0.25
N ARG A 6 -16.13 16.66 -0.59
CA ARG A 6 -15.76 17.58 -1.68
C ARG A 6 -16.36 17.19 -3.04
N GLY A 7 -17.20 16.16 -3.09
CA GLY A 7 -17.83 15.68 -4.33
C GLY A 7 -16.87 14.89 -5.23
N THR A 8 -15.81 14.31 -4.68
CA THR A 8 -14.82 13.54 -5.43
C THR A 8 -15.10 12.03 -5.37
N TRP A 9 -14.34 11.25 -6.15
CA TRP A 9 -14.49 9.80 -6.16
C TRP A 9 -14.18 9.16 -4.79
N TYR A 10 -13.18 9.67 -4.06
CA TYR A 10 -12.78 9.12 -2.77
C TYR A 10 -13.79 9.46 -1.66
N ASP A 11 -14.50 10.59 -1.76
CA ASP A 11 -15.61 10.93 -0.87
C ASP A 11 -16.75 9.90 -1.01
N LYS A 12 -17.09 9.56 -2.26
CA LYS A 12 -18.09 8.54 -2.56
C LYS A 12 -17.66 7.17 -2.05
N THR A 13 -16.41 6.76 -2.32
CA THR A 13 -15.86 5.48 -1.84
C THR A 13 -15.92 5.37 -0.32
N ALA A 14 -15.53 6.41 0.41
CA ALA A 14 -15.62 6.43 1.87
C ALA A 14 -17.08 6.28 2.35
N SER A 15 -18.02 7.00 1.73
CA SER A 15 -19.44 6.92 2.08
C SER A 15 -20.02 5.52 1.83
N GLU A 16 -19.67 4.88 0.70
CA GLU A 16 -20.10 3.52 0.38
C GLU A 16 -19.49 2.48 1.34
N LEU A 17 -18.24 2.68 1.75
CA LEU A 17 -17.57 1.85 2.76
C LEU A 17 -18.29 1.93 4.11
N ILE A 18 -18.57 3.15 4.59
CA ILE A 18 -19.29 3.37 5.85
C ILE A 18 -20.67 2.68 5.82
N GLU A 19 -21.42 2.85 4.74
CA GLU A 19 -22.73 2.23 4.58
C GLU A 19 -22.65 0.70 4.57
N ARG A 20 -21.62 0.14 3.92
CA ARG A 20 -21.35 -1.30 3.94
C ARG A 20 -21.05 -1.80 5.36
N GLU A 21 -20.14 -1.15 6.08
CA GLU A 21 -19.76 -1.57 7.43
C GLU A 21 -20.96 -1.48 8.41
N ARG A 22 -21.82 -0.47 8.25
CA ARG A 22 -23.11 -0.37 8.98
C ARG A 22 -24.02 -1.57 8.70
N LYS A 23 -24.21 -1.93 7.43
CA LYS A 23 -25.02 -3.10 7.04
C LYS A 23 -24.46 -4.41 7.58
N LEU A 24 -23.15 -4.52 7.71
CA LEU A 24 -22.47 -5.69 8.28
C LEU A 24 -22.46 -5.69 9.82
N GLY A 25 -22.91 -4.62 10.48
CA GLY A 25 -22.88 -4.50 11.93
C GLY A 25 -21.46 -4.43 12.52
N ARG A 26 -20.47 -3.98 11.73
CA ARG A 26 -19.07 -3.87 12.16
C ARG A 26 -18.81 -2.49 12.79
N SER A 27 -17.80 -2.42 13.66
CA SER A 27 -17.41 -1.16 14.30
C SER A 27 -16.90 -0.16 13.26
N LEU A 28 -17.24 1.11 13.48
CA LEU A 28 -16.75 2.26 12.72
C LEU A 28 -15.78 3.13 13.54
N ASP A 29 -15.34 2.65 14.72
CA ASP A 29 -14.48 3.42 15.63
C ASP A 29 -13.12 3.70 14.98
N LEU A 30 -12.60 2.72 14.22
CA LEU A 30 -11.37 2.85 13.46
C LEU A 30 -11.45 2.03 12.16
N ILE A 31 -11.37 2.72 11.03
CA ILE A 31 -11.36 2.11 9.71
C ILE A 31 -9.93 2.16 9.14
N ARG A 32 -9.40 1.00 8.77
CA ARG A 32 -8.08 0.90 8.14
C ARG A 32 -8.22 0.85 6.63
N THR A 33 -7.49 1.72 5.97
CA THR A 33 -7.19 1.61 4.54
C THR A 33 -5.77 1.08 4.39
N GLU A 34 -5.45 0.45 3.28
CA GLU A 34 -4.14 -0.16 3.06
C GLU A 34 -3.56 0.27 1.72
N MET A 35 -2.25 0.46 1.67
CA MET A 35 -1.48 0.43 0.43
C MET A 35 -0.42 -0.65 0.54
N GLY A 36 -0.09 -1.29 -0.58
CA GLY A 36 0.84 -2.40 -0.63
C GLY A 36 1.97 -2.17 -1.63
N ILE A 37 3.19 -2.55 -1.27
CA ILE A 37 4.34 -2.60 -2.18
C ILE A 37 5.09 -3.92 -2.01
N GLY A 38 5.36 -4.62 -3.13
CA GLY A 38 6.30 -5.73 -3.14
C GLY A 38 7.73 -5.21 -3.32
N ILE A 39 8.63 -5.54 -2.40
CA ILE A 39 9.98 -4.95 -2.34
C ILE A 39 10.99 -5.74 -3.19
N SER A 40 10.57 -6.15 -4.39
CA SER A 40 11.40 -6.96 -5.30
C SER A 40 12.12 -6.14 -6.38
N GLY A 41 12.04 -4.80 -6.32
CA GLY A 41 12.67 -3.92 -7.29
C GLY A 41 12.51 -2.43 -6.95
N ILE A 42 12.96 -1.56 -7.86
CA ILE A 42 12.98 -0.11 -7.63
C ILE A 42 11.54 0.44 -7.62
N PRO A 43 11.12 1.14 -6.55
CA PRO A 43 9.80 1.77 -6.51
C PRO A 43 9.59 2.77 -7.65
N HIS A 44 8.44 2.70 -8.33
CA HIS A 44 8.07 3.60 -9.40
C HIS A 44 6.75 4.34 -9.11
N ILE A 45 6.37 5.25 -10.02
CA ILE A 45 5.19 6.13 -9.87
C ILE A 45 3.86 5.38 -9.63
N GLY A 46 3.79 4.11 -10.03
CA GLY A 46 2.63 3.26 -9.80
C GLY A 46 2.39 3.01 -8.31
N HIS A 47 3.45 2.74 -7.54
CA HIS A 47 3.38 2.56 -6.08
C HIS A 47 2.94 3.85 -5.39
N LEU A 48 3.45 5.01 -5.84
CA LEU A 48 2.98 6.31 -5.33
C LEU A 48 1.48 6.49 -5.61
N GLY A 49 1.02 6.10 -6.80
CA GLY A 49 -0.39 6.14 -7.15
C GLY A 49 -1.26 5.29 -6.20
N ASP A 50 -0.76 4.14 -5.76
CA ASP A 50 -1.46 3.29 -4.79
C ASP A 50 -1.53 3.94 -3.40
N ALA A 51 -0.39 4.38 -2.88
CA ALA A 51 -0.32 5.14 -1.63
C ALA A 51 -1.26 6.36 -1.65
N ALA A 52 -1.25 7.13 -2.73
CA ALA A 52 -2.06 8.32 -2.87
C ALA A 52 -3.57 8.01 -2.88
N ARG A 53 -4.00 6.96 -3.58
CA ARG A 53 -5.42 6.56 -3.63
C ARG A 53 -5.91 6.07 -2.27
N SER A 54 -5.16 5.18 -1.63
CA SER A 54 -5.54 4.64 -0.32
C SER A 54 -5.58 5.75 0.73
N TYR A 55 -4.57 6.63 0.72
CA TYR A 55 -4.53 7.77 1.63
C TYR A 55 -5.66 8.78 1.39
N ALA A 56 -6.05 9.02 0.13
CA ALA A 56 -7.18 9.89 -0.18
C ALA A 56 -8.49 9.37 0.45
N VAL A 57 -8.71 8.05 0.44
CA VAL A 57 -9.86 7.44 1.12
C VAL A 57 -9.72 7.54 2.65
N THR A 58 -8.52 7.37 3.21
CA THR A 58 -8.29 7.62 4.64
C THR A 58 -8.71 9.04 5.03
N LEU A 59 -8.27 10.05 4.27
CA LEU A 59 -8.63 11.44 4.52
C LEU A 59 -10.14 11.67 4.39
N ALA A 60 -10.78 11.09 3.38
CA ALA A 60 -12.21 11.19 3.17
C ALA A 60 -13.03 10.63 4.35
N LEU A 61 -12.58 9.52 4.94
CA LEU A 61 -13.20 8.94 6.13
C LEU A 61 -13.09 9.89 7.33
N ARG A 62 -11.93 10.54 7.51
CA ARG A 62 -11.72 11.56 8.56
C ARG A 62 -12.62 12.78 8.37
N GLU A 63 -12.71 13.29 7.15
CA GLU A 63 -13.59 14.43 6.81
C GLU A 63 -15.07 14.11 7.03
N GLN A 64 -15.46 12.83 6.90
CA GLN A 64 -16.81 12.34 7.20
C GLN A 64 -17.04 12.01 8.69
N GLY A 65 -16.05 12.27 9.55
CA GLY A 65 -16.15 12.15 11.01
C GLY A 65 -15.79 10.78 11.58
N TYR A 66 -15.11 9.91 10.82
CA TYR A 66 -14.72 8.58 11.27
C TYR A 66 -13.22 8.48 11.55
N GLY A 67 -12.87 7.76 12.62
CA GLY A 67 -11.48 7.40 12.89
C GLY A 67 -10.94 6.53 11.76
N SER A 68 -9.76 6.88 11.23
CA SER A 68 -9.12 6.07 10.19
C SER A 68 -7.61 6.27 10.10
N GLU A 69 -6.94 5.20 9.66
CA GLU A 69 -5.50 5.15 9.45
C GLU A 69 -5.15 4.40 8.16
N LEU A 70 -3.99 4.76 7.59
CA LEU A 70 -3.40 4.05 6.47
C LEU A 70 -2.37 3.07 7.02
N ILE A 71 -2.52 1.80 6.64
CA ILE A 71 -1.47 0.79 6.78
C ILE A 71 -0.66 0.80 5.48
N ALA A 72 0.63 1.08 5.60
CA ALA A 72 1.58 0.90 4.50
C ALA A 72 2.25 -0.46 4.68
N PHE A 73 1.88 -1.42 3.84
CA PHE A 73 2.40 -2.78 3.89
C PHE A 73 3.49 -2.96 2.84
N ALA A 74 4.64 -3.47 3.26
CA ALA A 74 5.77 -3.73 2.39
C ALA A 74 6.09 -5.22 2.48
N ASP A 75 5.92 -5.93 1.36
CA ASP A 75 6.07 -7.39 1.30
C ASP A 75 7.53 -7.74 0.98
N ASP A 76 8.26 -8.12 2.03
CA ASP A 76 9.69 -8.43 2.02
C ASP A 76 10.00 -9.94 2.09
N GLU A 77 8.98 -10.77 2.35
CA GLU A 77 9.08 -12.23 2.41
C GLU A 77 8.96 -12.87 1.02
N ASP A 78 8.41 -12.14 0.06
CA ASP A 78 8.19 -12.63 -1.30
C ASP A 78 9.52 -12.94 -2.01
N GLY A 79 9.58 -14.09 -2.68
CA GLY A 79 10.81 -14.56 -3.32
C GLY A 79 11.21 -13.75 -4.56
N LEU A 80 12.50 -13.46 -4.75
CA LEU A 80 13.00 -12.80 -5.97
C LEU A 80 12.75 -13.65 -7.21
N ARG A 81 11.77 -13.26 -8.05
CA ARG A 81 11.33 -14.05 -9.22
C ARG A 81 12.21 -13.88 -10.45
N ALA A 82 12.79 -12.69 -10.61
CA ALA A 82 13.71 -12.33 -11.68
C ALA A 82 14.57 -11.16 -11.22
N VAL A 83 15.77 -11.00 -11.79
CA VAL A 83 16.60 -9.81 -11.52
C VAL A 83 15.98 -8.61 -12.23
N PRO A 84 15.57 -7.54 -11.52
CA PRO A 84 14.97 -6.38 -12.15
C PRO A 84 15.94 -5.64 -13.07
N ALA A 85 15.39 -4.97 -14.08
CA ALA A 85 16.19 -4.18 -15.00
C ALA A 85 16.97 -3.07 -14.26
N GLY A 86 18.26 -2.93 -14.56
CA GLY A 86 19.14 -1.95 -13.92
C GLY A 86 19.89 -2.46 -12.68
N LEU A 87 19.53 -3.64 -12.17
CA LEU A 87 20.22 -4.28 -11.04
C LEU A 87 21.30 -5.28 -11.50
N PRO A 88 22.32 -5.57 -10.67
CA PRO A 88 23.43 -6.41 -11.08
C PRO A 88 23.03 -7.88 -11.25
N LYS A 89 23.55 -8.52 -12.32
CA LYS A 89 23.33 -9.94 -12.61
C LYS A 89 23.78 -10.90 -11.48
N SER A 90 24.64 -10.45 -10.58
CA SER A 90 25.03 -11.23 -9.40
C SER A 90 23.87 -11.62 -8.50
N LEU A 91 22.70 -10.97 -8.64
CA LEU A 91 21.47 -11.31 -7.93
C LEU A 91 20.81 -12.60 -8.43
N GLU A 92 21.19 -13.13 -9.60
CA GLU A 92 20.63 -14.38 -10.15
C GLU A 92 20.83 -15.59 -9.20
N LYS A 93 21.86 -15.56 -8.35
CA LYS A 93 22.11 -16.61 -7.34
C LYS A 93 21.12 -16.62 -6.17
N TYR A 94 20.33 -15.56 -6.02
CA TYR A 94 19.33 -15.40 -4.96
C TYR A 94 17.90 -15.53 -5.48
N LEU A 95 17.70 -16.00 -6.71
CA LEU A 95 16.34 -16.27 -7.20
C LEU A 95 15.61 -17.26 -6.29
N GLY A 96 14.37 -16.91 -5.92
CA GLY A 96 13.53 -17.68 -5.00
C GLY A 96 13.80 -17.43 -3.51
N TYR A 97 14.82 -16.65 -3.14
CA TYR A 97 15.04 -16.24 -1.75
C TYR A 97 14.11 -15.08 -1.39
N PRO A 98 13.60 -15.01 -0.14
CA PRO A 98 12.91 -13.83 0.39
C PRO A 98 13.75 -12.58 0.18
N VAL A 99 13.17 -11.49 -0.31
CA VAL A 99 13.94 -10.28 -0.65
C VAL A 99 14.62 -9.64 0.57
N ARG A 100 14.07 -9.82 1.78
CA ARG A 100 14.72 -9.43 3.05
C ARG A 100 16.04 -10.15 3.34
N ASP A 101 16.23 -11.37 2.84
CA ASP A 101 17.41 -12.20 3.12
C ASP A 101 18.52 -11.98 2.08
N ILE A 102 18.24 -11.21 1.03
CA ILE A 102 19.19 -10.92 -0.04
C ILE A 102 20.04 -9.72 0.39
N PRO A 103 21.39 -9.80 0.34
CA PRO A 103 22.25 -8.66 0.64
C PRO A 103 22.04 -7.51 -0.34
N ASP A 104 22.12 -6.27 0.17
CA ASP A 104 22.07 -5.07 -0.66
C ASP A 104 23.22 -5.07 -1.69
N PRO A 105 22.94 -5.05 -3.00
CA PRO A 105 23.96 -4.99 -4.05
C PRO A 105 24.83 -3.73 -4.01
N TYR A 106 24.42 -2.67 -3.31
CA TYR A 106 25.13 -1.40 -3.19
C TYR A 106 25.72 -1.14 -1.80
N SER A 107 25.46 -2.04 -0.84
CA SER A 107 25.98 -1.95 0.54
C SER A 107 25.65 -0.62 1.24
N CYS A 108 24.49 -0.03 0.97
CA CYS A 108 23.99 1.15 1.66
C CYS A 108 22.91 0.82 2.72
N HIS A 109 22.30 -0.36 2.66
CA HIS A 109 21.33 -0.87 3.63
C HIS A 109 21.65 -2.32 4.06
N GLU A 110 20.85 -2.86 4.99
CA GLU A 110 21.02 -4.21 5.54
C GLU A 110 20.66 -5.31 4.52
N SER A 111 19.68 -5.04 3.66
CA SER A 111 19.10 -5.99 2.70
C SER A 111 18.78 -5.33 1.35
N PHE A 112 18.40 -6.16 0.40
CA PHE A 112 17.84 -5.77 -0.89
C PHE A 112 16.47 -5.10 -0.75
N ALA A 113 15.66 -5.56 0.22
CA ALA A 113 14.42 -4.91 0.64
C ALA A 113 14.68 -3.53 1.25
#